data_AF-A0A6C0E4A8-F1
#
_entry.id   AF-A0A6C0E4A8-F1
#
_cell.length_a   1.000
_cell.length_b   1.000
_cell.length_c   1.000
_cell.angle_alpha   90.00
_cell.angle_beta   90.00
_cell.angle_gamma   90.00
#
_symmetry.space_group_name_H-M   'P 1'
#
loop_
_entity.id
_entity.type
_entity.pdbx_description
1 polymer ?
#
loop_
_entity_poly.entity_id
_entity_poly.type
_entity_poly.pdbx_seq_one_letter_code
_entity_poly.pdbx_strand_id
1 'polypeptide(L)'
;MNNSDKKEFTDALFLFYKLKNQYQVTIDEEKKQISKLKDLSWREKRRIFKRYKPKCINCKRSVGTVFSVGKQLSKLNEDDNNEDDKNIDETSNSDNNNRKLVAYCGDRLNPCPLNIEIITNLFNIKGYLNEEEDNISNDKNDVIKYKNNLLFGYLSENEVVDKFEELKEKIKSETSDYEFLLTRYNEVVNNNEKIKKINKNSKEIYELIGKLRNTIDKYEKTDNIRYIDDAVTLYVNDLTPKIKENNQLKYKVEYVEFNDYDDTYNLVQLPYTVEDMEASVDSKVVNLVTGLAKFRNK
;
A
#
# COMPACT_ATOMS: atom_id res chain seq x y z
N MET A 1 0.34 -2.92 -20.83
CA MET A 1 0.54 -1.44 -20.97
C MET A 1 1.90 -1.14 -21.58
N ASN A 2 1.99 -0.20 -22.52
CA ASN A 2 3.28 0.25 -23.06
C ASN A 2 4.05 1.06 -22.01
N ASN A 3 5.38 1.11 -22.11
CA ASN A 3 6.25 1.78 -21.12
C ASN A 3 5.92 3.28 -20.94
N SER A 4 5.38 3.92 -21.98
CA SER A 4 4.88 5.30 -21.95
C SER A 4 3.65 5.46 -21.05
N ASP A 5 2.69 4.53 -21.12
CA ASP A 5 1.44 4.59 -20.36
C ASP A 5 1.69 4.36 -18.86
N LYS A 6 2.65 3.46 -18.55
CA LYS A 6 3.11 3.23 -17.16
C LYS A 6 3.70 4.51 -16.56
N LYS A 7 4.51 5.26 -17.34
CA LYS A 7 5.12 6.53 -16.89
C LYS A 7 4.06 7.62 -16.65
N GLU A 8 3.16 7.83 -17.60
CA GLU A 8 2.08 8.82 -17.46
C GLU A 8 1.21 8.54 -16.23
N PHE A 9 0.86 7.27 -15.99
CA PHE A 9 0.15 6.87 -14.80
C PHE A 9 0.92 7.19 -13.50
N THR A 10 2.21 6.84 -13.43
CA THR A 10 3.02 7.12 -12.23
C THR A 10 3.12 8.62 -11.94
N ASP A 11 3.25 9.45 -12.97
CA ASP A 11 3.31 10.91 -12.83
C ASP A 11 1.96 11.48 -12.34
N ALA A 12 0.85 11.00 -12.90
CA ALA A 12 -0.49 11.38 -12.48
C ALA A 12 -0.78 10.99 -11.01
N LEU A 13 -0.38 9.79 -10.61
CA LEU A 13 -0.54 9.28 -9.25
C LEU A 13 0.28 10.11 -8.24
N PHE A 14 1.54 10.37 -8.57
CA PHE A 14 2.41 11.22 -7.75
C PHE A 14 1.83 12.63 -7.61
N LEU A 15 1.33 13.22 -8.71
CA LEU A 15 0.69 14.53 -8.70
C LEU A 15 -0.56 14.55 -7.81
N PHE A 16 -1.42 13.52 -7.90
CA PHE A 16 -2.61 13.41 -7.04
C PHE A 16 -2.25 13.44 -5.56
N TYR A 17 -1.32 12.58 -5.12
CA TYR A 17 -0.92 12.52 -3.70
C TYR A 17 -0.16 13.77 -3.26
N LYS A 18 0.64 14.38 -4.14
CA LYS A 18 1.29 15.66 -3.88
C LYS A 18 0.25 16.77 -3.60
N LEU A 19 -0.75 16.91 -4.46
CA LEU A 19 -1.82 17.91 -4.28
C LEU A 19 -2.66 17.63 -3.04
N LYS A 20 -2.98 16.36 -2.76
CA LYS A 20 -3.70 15.93 -1.56
C LYS A 20 -2.93 16.27 -0.29
N ASN A 21 -1.62 15.98 -0.26
CA ASN A 21 -0.75 16.30 0.86
C ASN A 21 -0.67 17.82 1.08
N GLN A 22 -0.40 18.61 0.03
CA GLN A 22 -0.38 20.07 0.12
C GLN A 22 -1.70 20.63 0.67
N TYR A 23 -2.83 20.10 0.21
CA TYR A 23 -4.14 20.48 0.73
C TYR A 23 -4.30 20.12 2.22
N GLN A 24 -3.91 18.91 2.62
CA GLN A 24 -4.00 18.45 4.01
C GLN A 24 -3.11 19.27 4.96
N VAL A 25 -1.88 19.59 4.55
CA VAL A 25 -0.96 20.44 5.33
C VAL A 25 -1.58 21.80 5.62
N THR A 26 -2.20 22.46 4.63
CA THR A 26 -2.84 23.77 4.85
C THR A 26 -4.01 23.70 5.83
N ILE A 27 -4.75 22.59 5.85
CA ILE A 27 -5.83 22.35 6.80
C ILE A 27 -5.26 22.13 8.21
N ASP A 28 -4.20 21.34 8.34
CA ASP A 28 -3.60 21.01 9.63
C ASP A 28 -2.85 22.20 10.25
N GLU A 29 -2.26 23.08 9.42
CA GLU A 29 -1.75 24.38 9.86
C GLU A 29 -2.86 25.23 10.47
N GLU A 30 -4.01 25.34 9.81
CA GLU A 30 -5.14 26.10 10.35
C GLU A 30 -5.73 25.46 11.61
N LYS A 31 -5.80 24.12 11.69
CA LYS A 31 -6.15 23.43 12.93
C LYS A 31 -5.20 23.81 14.07
N LYS A 32 -3.89 23.88 13.80
CA LYS A 32 -2.88 24.30 14.80
C LYS A 32 -3.05 25.76 15.19
N GLN A 33 -3.43 26.65 14.29
CA GLN A 33 -3.71 28.06 14.65
C GLN A 33 -4.96 28.16 15.54
N ILE A 34 -6.05 27.47 15.18
CA ILE A 34 -7.28 27.45 15.97
C ILE A 34 -7.05 26.82 17.35
N SER A 35 -6.21 25.76 17.44
CA SER A 35 -5.93 25.10 18.72
C SER A 35 -5.15 26.00 19.69
N LYS A 36 -4.30 26.91 19.18
CA LYS A 36 -3.49 27.86 19.97
C LYS A 36 -4.28 29.02 20.58
N LEU A 37 -5.52 29.28 20.14
CA LEU A 37 -6.34 30.36 20.67
C LEU A 37 -6.63 30.14 22.16
N LYS A 38 -6.14 31.02 23.05
CA LYS A 38 -6.23 30.82 24.51
C LYS A 38 -7.60 31.15 25.10
N ASP A 39 -8.35 32.03 24.44
CA ASP A 39 -9.60 32.60 24.98
C ASP A 39 -10.86 31.78 24.64
N LEU A 40 -10.71 30.64 23.97
CA LEU A 40 -11.82 29.83 23.45
C LEU A 40 -11.78 28.42 24.03
N SER A 41 -12.95 27.93 24.42
CA SER A 41 -13.14 26.53 24.82
C SER A 41 -12.94 25.57 23.63
N TRP A 42 -12.66 24.30 23.93
CA TRP A 42 -12.55 23.25 22.90
C TRP A 42 -13.80 23.12 22.04
N ARG A 43 -14.99 23.35 22.61
CA ARG A 43 -16.27 23.33 21.88
C ARG A 43 -16.36 24.46 20.86
N GLU A 44 -15.91 25.66 21.23
CA GLU A 44 -15.93 26.83 20.34
C GLU A 44 -14.87 26.73 19.25
N LYS A 45 -13.68 26.22 19.57
CA LYS A 45 -12.63 25.90 18.57
C LYS A 45 -13.13 24.94 17.51
N ARG A 46 -13.83 23.86 17.90
CA ARG A 46 -14.47 22.92 16.96
C ARG A 46 -15.52 23.63 16.09
N ARG A 47 -16.30 24.56 16.63
CA ARG A 47 -17.29 25.34 15.88
C ARG A 47 -16.64 26.27 14.85
N ILE A 48 -15.52 26.91 15.20
CA ILE A 48 -14.75 27.74 14.27
C ILE A 48 -14.22 26.88 13.12
N PHE A 49 -13.57 25.76 13.44
CA PHE A 49 -13.04 24.85 12.42
C PHE A 49 -14.14 24.27 11.52
N LYS A 50 -15.33 23.97 12.06
CA LYS A 50 -16.47 23.50 11.26
C LYS A 50 -16.97 24.55 10.24
N ARG A 51 -16.79 25.84 10.53
CA ARG A 51 -17.15 26.95 9.62
C ARG A 51 -16.03 27.30 8.64
N TYR A 52 -14.80 26.91 8.94
CA TYR A 52 -13.65 27.14 8.08
C TYR A 52 -13.85 26.43 6.74
N LYS A 53 -13.79 27.20 5.65
CA LYS A 53 -13.83 26.69 4.29
C LYS A 53 -12.42 26.75 3.71
N PRO A 54 -11.70 25.62 3.60
CA PRO A 54 -10.37 25.60 3.01
C PRO A 54 -10.40 26.08 1.56
N LYS A 55 -9.29 26.63 1.10
CA LYS A 55 -9.15 27.10 -0.29
C LYS A 55 -8.98 25.91 -1.23
N CYS A 56 -9.62 25.94 -2.40
CA CYS A 56 -9.40 24.96 -3.46
C CYS A 56 -7.92 24.96 -3.87
N ILE A 57 -7.32 23.79 -4.04
CA ILE A 57 -5.89 23.65 -4.37
C ILE A 57 -5.56 24.27 -5.73
N ASN A 58 -6.53 24.25 -6.66
CA ASN A 58 -6.39 24.79 -8.01
C ASN A 58 -6.77 26.28 -8.09
N CYS A 59 -8.06 26.63 -7.87
CA CYS A 59 -8.54 28.03 -8.05
C CYS A 59 -8.37 28.95 -6.84
N LYS A 60 -7.91 28.44 -5.70
CA LYS A 60 -7.70 29.19 -4.44
C LYS A 60 -8.93 29.86 -3.83
N ARG A 61 -10.14 29.68 -4.39
CA ARG A 61 -11.41 30.13 -3.79
C ARG A 61 -11.76 29.31 -2.54
N SER A 62 -12.48 29.90 -1.59
CA SER A 62 -12.91 29.28 -0.31
C SER A 62 -14.06 28.27 -0.49
N VAL A 63 -13.87 27.31 -1.39
CA VAL A 63 -14.82 26.26 -1.77
C VAL A 63 -14.28 24.86 -1.50
N GLY A 64 -13.00 24.75 -1.12
CA GLY A 64 -12.32 23.48 -0.87
C GLY A 64 -11.96 22.69 -2.12
N THR A 65 -11.29 21.57 -1.89
CA THR A 65 -11.00 20.54 -2.89
C THR A 65 -11.55 19.24 -2.33
N VAL A 66 -12.31 18.51 -3.13
CA VAL A 66 -12.76 17.18 -2.74
C VAL A 66 -11.73 16.20 -3.24
N PHE A 67 -11.10 15.47 -2.33
CA PHE A 67 -10.28 14.30 -2.64
C PHE A 67 -11.03 13.06 -2.16
N SER A 68 -11.23 12.08 -3.03
CA SER A 68 -11.81 10.79 -2.66
C SER A 68 -10.96 9.65 -3.20
N VAL A 69 -10.82 8.61 -2.39
CA VAL A 69 -10.20 7.32 -2.75
C VAL A 69 -11.19 6.27 -2.29
N GLY A 70 -11.83 5.55 -3.22
CA GLY A 70 -12.87 4.59 -2.88
C GLY A 70 -12.95 3.45 -3.88
N LYS A 71 -13.53 2.32 -3.48
CA LYS A 71 -13.85 1.22 -4.39
C LYS A 71 -14.86 1.69 -5.43
N GLN A 72 -14.59 1.41 -6.70
CA GLN A 72 -15.55 1.57 -7.77
C GLN A 72 -16.49 0.36 -7.69
N LEU A 73 -17.70 0.56 -7.18
CA LEU A 73 -18.77 -0.43 -7.40
C LEU A 73 -19.05 -0.44 -8.90
N SER A 74 -18.74 -1.54 -9.56
CA SER A 74 -19.41 -1.88 -10.81
C SER A 74 -20.91 -1.93 -10.48
N LYS A 75 -21.71 -1.14 -11.19
CA LYS A 75 -23.14 -1.42 -11.24
C LYS A 75 -23.22 -2.79 -11.91
N LEU A 76 -23.70 -3.80 -11.19
CA LEU A 76 -24.19 -5.03 -11.80
C LEU A 76 -25.11 -4.59 -12.94
N ASN A 77 -24.84 -5.06 -14.16
CA ASN A 77 -25.74 -4.86 -15.27
C ASN A 77 -27.07 -5.51 -14.85
N GLU A 78 -28.10 -4.69 -14.64
CA GLU A 78 -29.48 -5.13 -14.43
C GLU A 78 -30.05 -5.64 -15.75
N ASP A 79 -29.48 -6.67 -16.35
CA ASP A 79 -30.03 -7.32 -17.56
C ASP A 79 -29.42 -8.72 -17.69
N ASP A 80 -29.78 -9.64 -16.79
CA ASP A 80 -29.78 -11.08 -17.07
C ASP A 80 -30.66 -11.80 -16.05
N ASN A 81 -31.96 -11.85 -16.36
CA ASN A 81 -32.91 -12.74 -15.69
C ASN A 81 -32.66 -14.17 -16.19
N ASN A 82 -31.72 -14.88 -15.58
CA ASN A 82 -31.67 -16.34 -15.64
C ASN A 82 -31.60 -16.88 -14.21
N GLU A 83 -32.79 -17.12 -13.65
CA GLU A 83 -32.96 -17.99 -12.47
C GLU A 83 -32.68 -19.42 -12.92
N ASP A 84 -31.44 -19.90 -12.84
CA ASP A 84 -31.09 -21.33 -12.72
C ASP A 84 -29.56 -21.51 -12.64
N ASP A 85 -28.91 -20.95 -11.61
CA ASP A 85 -27.67 -21.56 -11.08
C ASP A 85 -27.41 -21.12 -9.63
N LYS A 86 -28.00 -21.83 -8.67
CA LYS A 86 -27.68 -21.71 -7.24
C LYS A 86 -26.64 -22.76 -6.88
N ASN A 87 -25.40 -22.54 -7.30
CA ASN A 87 -24.21 -23.11 -6.68
C ASN A 87 -23.08 -22.08 -6.77
N ILE A 88 -23.15 -21.08 -5.89
CA ILE A 88 -22.06 -20.13 -5.67
C ILE A 88 -21.06 -20.85 -4.77
N ASP A 89 -20.04 -21.43 -5.40
CA ASP A 89 -18.83 -21.89 -4.74
C ASP A 89 -18.03 -20.63 -4.32
N GLU A 90 -17.78 -20.46 -3.02
CA GLU A 90 -17.17 -19.26 -2.39
C GLU A 90 -15.69 -19.04 -2.73
N THR A 91 -15.20 -19.60 -3.84
CA THR A 91 -13.76 -19.72 -4.13
C THR A 91 -13.28 -18.94 -5.35
N SER A 92 -14.05 -17.95 -5.83
CA SER A 92 -13.61 -17.02 -6.88
C SER A 92 -13.96 -15.57 -6.53
N ASN A 93 -13.18 -14.98 -5.62
CA ASN A 93 -13.29 -13.56 -5.26
C ASN A 93 -12.60 -12.68 -6.33
N SER A 94 -13.01 -12.82 -7.58
CA SER A 94 -12.64 -11.95 -8.69
C SER A 94 -13.79 -10.99 -8.93
N ASP A 95 -13.91 -9.94 -8.11
CA ASP A 95 -14.79 -8.84 -8.47
C ASP A 95 -14.34 -7.50 -7.85
N ASN A 96 -13.60 -6.76 -8.69
CA ASN A 96 -13.50 -5.30 -8.73
C ASN A 96 -12.88 -4.60 -7.49
N ASN A 97 -11.59 -4.84 -7.24
CA ASN A 97 -10.74 -3.97 -6.40
C ASN A 97 -10.25 -2.70 -7.15
N ASN A 98 -11.08 -2.16 -8.04
CA ASN A 98 -10.77 -0.93 -8.77
C ASN A 98 -10.93 0.23 -7.79
N ARG A 99 -9.82 0.82 -7.34
CA ARG A 99 -9.85 2.07 -6.58
C ARG A 99 -9.93 3.25 -7.55
N LYS A 100 -10.93 4.10 -7.33
CA LYS A 100 -11.12 5.35 -8.05
C LYS A 100 -10.60 6.49 -7.19
N LEU A 101 -9.56 7.16 -7.67
CA LEU A 101 -8.99 8.36 -7.07
C LEU A 101 -9.53 9.57 -7.83
N VAL A 102 -10.23 10.46 -7.13
CA VAL A 102 -10.79 11.68 -7.73
C VAL A 102 -10.38 12.93 -6.96
N ALA A 103 -10.05 13.99 -7.70
CA ALA A 103 -9.86 15.32 -7.16
C ALA A 103 -10.61 16.36 -8.01
N TYR A 104 -11.52 17.12 -7.38
CA TYR A 104 -12.28 18.17 -8.05
C TYR A 104 -12.57 19.37 -7.14
N CYS A 105 -12.98 20.48 -7.74
CA CYS A 105 -13.32 21.71 -7.03
C CYS A 105 -14.61 21.54 -6.21
N GLY A 106 -14.62 21.96 -4.93
CA GLY A 106 -15.81 21.82 -4.07
C GLY A 106 -16.96 22.79 -4.37
N ASP A 107 -16.86 23.60 -5.42
CA ASP A 107 -17.94 24.47 -5.88
C ASP A 107 -18.87 23.71 -6.81
N ARG A 108 -20.16 23.59 -6.43
CA ARG A 108 -21.17 22.85 -7.20
C ARG A 108 -21.81 23.68 -8.31
N LEU A 109 -21.75 25.00 -8.23
CA LEU A 109 -22.39 25.90 -9.19
C LEU A 109 -21.40 26.31 -10.28
N ASN A 110 -20.19 26.70 -9.88
CA ASN A 110 -19.15 27.16 -10.79
C ASN A 110 -17.81 26.49 -10.45
N PRO A 111 -17.66 25.17 -10.63
CA PRO A 111 -16.39 24.48 -10.37
C PRO A 111 -15.27 25.05 -11.24
N CYS A 112 -14.05 25.14 -10.70
CA CYS A 112 -12.90 25.41 -11.56
C CYS A 112 -12.52 24.14 -12.35
N PRO A 113 -11.68 24.24 -13.39
CA PRO A 113 -11.32 23.10 -14.25
C PRO A 113 -10.56 21.95 -13.60
N LEU A 114 -10.38 21.94 -12.27
CA LEU A 114 -9.71 20.84 -11.58
C LEU A 114 -10.53 19.57 -11.74
N ASN A 115 -9.99 18.60 -12.49
CA ASN A 115 -10.58 17.28 -12.64
C ASN A 115 -9.46 16.25 -12.79
N ILE A 116 -9.17 15.53 -11.71
CA ILE A 116 -8.27 14.40 -11.71
C ILE A 116 -9.11 13.16 -11.44
N GLU A 117 -9.00 12.17 -12.31
CA GLU A 117 -9.67 10.89 -12.19
C GLU A 117 -8.70 9.79 -12.62
N ILE A 118 -8.35 8.94 -11.67
CA ILE A 118 -7.41 7.84 -11.86
C ILE A 118 -8.10 6.57 -11.37
N ILE A 119 -8.16 5.56 -12.22
CA ILE A 119 -8.63 4.23 -11.87
C ILE A 119 -7.39 3.36 -11.68
N THR A 120 -7.28 2.73 -10.52
CA THR A 120 -6.18 1.83 -10.18
C THR A 120 -6.74 0.50 -9.72
N ASN A 121 -6.39 -0.58 -10.38
CA ASN A 121 -6.68 -1.91 -9.86
C ASN A 121 -5.62 -2.24 -8.83
N LEU A 122 -6.00 -2.20 -7.55
CA LEU A 122 -5.10 -2.66 -6.51
C LEU A 122 -5.36 -4.12 -6.27
N PHE A 123 -4.33 -4.92 -6.51
CA PHE A 123 -4.32 -6.32 -6.17
C PHE A 123 -3.26 -6.57 -5.11
N ASN A 124 -3.46 -7.64 -4.36
CA ASN A 124 -2.44 -8.11 -3.44
C ASN A 124 -1.30 -8.75 -4.22
N ILE A 125 -0.07 -8.26 -4.04
CA ILE A 125 1.12 -8.72 -4.76
C ILE A 125 1.28 -10.23 -4.64
N LYS A 126 1.06 -10.80 -3.45
CA LYS A 126 1.21 -12.24 -3.22
C LYS A 126 0.13 -13.05 -3.94
N GLY A 127 -1.12 -12.59 -3.90
CA GLY A 127 -2.22 -13.26 -4.60
C GLY A 127 -1.97 -13.33 -6.11
N TYR A 128 -1.56 -12.21 -6.70
CA TYR A 128 -1.29 -12.13 -8.13
C TYR A 128 -0.01 -12.88 -8.54
N LEU A 129 1.03 -12.93 -7.67
CA LEU A 129 2.20 -13.78 -7.92
C LEU A 129 1.83 -15.26 -8.05
N ASN A 130 0.93 -15.75 -7.20
CA ASN A 130 0.45 -17.12 -7.29
C ASN A 130 -0.36 -17.35 -8.57
N GLU A 131 -1.20 -16.38 -8.96
CA GLU A 131 -1.98 -16.45 -10.20
C GLU A 131 -1.10 -16.50 -11.44
N GLU A 132 -0.06 -15.65 -11.53
CA GLU A 132 0.92 -15.70 -12.63
C GLU A 132 1.71 -17.01 -12.64
N GLU A 133 2.07 -17.55 -11.47
CA GLU A 133 2.73 -18.85 -11.38
C GLU A 133 1.84 -19.98 -11.91
N ASP A 134 0.56 -19.97 -11.56
CA ASP A 134 -0.45 -20.91 -12.04
C ASP A 134 -0.66 -20.76 -13.56
N ASN A 135 -0.75 -19.52 -14.08
CA ASN A 135 -0.87 -19.24 -15.51
C ASN A 135 0.32 -19.80 -16.31
N ILE A 136 1.54 -19.50 -15.86
CA ILE A 136 2.77 -20.01 -16.48
C ILE A 136 2.80 -21.55 -16.43
N SER A 137 2.32 -22.17 -15.36
CA SER A 137 2.22 -23.63 -15.22
C SER A 137 1.20 -24.23 -16.20
N ASN A 138 0.03 -23.59 -16.32
CA ASN A 138 -1.02 -24.00 -17.25
C ASN A 138 -0.58 -23.87 -18.71
N ASP A 139 0.08 -22.77 -19.07
CA ASP A 139 0.61 -22.56 -20.42
C ASP A 139 1.70 -23.59 -20.77
N LYS A 140 2.56 -23.96 -19.80
CA LYS A 140 3.51 -25.08 -19.98
C LYS A 140 2.79 -26.40 -20.22
N ASN A 141 1.69 -26.66 -19.53
CA ASN A 141 0.88 -27.86 -19.75
C ASN A 141 0.22 -27.85 -21.13
N ASP A 142 -0.23 -26.70 -21.61
CA ASP A 142 -0.81 -26.56 -22.96
C ASP A 142 0.24 -26.77 -24.05
N VAL A 143 1.50 -26.34 -23.83
CA VAL A 143 2.62 -26.71 -24.71
C VAL A 143 2.75 -28.22 -24.82
N ILE A 144 2.65 -28.96 -23.72
CA ILE A 144 2.73 -30.43 -23.71
C ILE A 144 1.55 -31.04 -24.46
N LYS A 145 0.33 -30.54 -24.22
CA LYS A 145 -0.89 -30.99 -24.91
C LYS A 145 -0.78 -30.80 -26.42
N TYR A 146 -0.34 -29.62 -26.88
CA TYR A 146 -0.19 -29.36 -28.32
C TYR A 146 0.89 -30.23 -28.96
N LYS A 147 2.02 -30.48 -28.27
CA LYS A 147 3.04 -31.43 -28.73
C LYS A 147 2.48 -32.85 -28.89
N ASN A 148 1.70 -33.32 -27.92
CA ASN A 148 1.07 -34.64 -28.00
C ASN A 148 0.02 -34.70 -29.11
N ASN A 149 -0.82 -33.68 -29.23
CA ASN A 149 -1.85 -33.61 -30.26
C ASN A 149 -1.25 -33.61 -31.67
N LEU A 150 -0.12 -32.94 -31.87
CA LEU A 150 0.65 -33.02 -33.12
C LEU A 150 1.18 -34.45 -33.35
N LEU A 151 1.82 -35.06 -32.34
CA LEU A 151 2.43 -36.40 -32.44
C LEU A 151 1.40 -37.49 -32.81
N PHE A 152 0.18 -37.38 -32.30
CA PHE A 152 -0.90 -38.32 -32.56
C PHE A 152 -1.80 -37.92 -33.75
N GLY A 153 -1.48 -36.83 -34.46
CA GLY A 153 -2.21 -36.39 -35.65
C GLY A 153 -3.58 -35.77 -35.38
N TYR A 154 -3.85 -35.32 -34.16
CA TYR A 154 -5.07 -34.57 -33.80
C TYR A 154 -5.01 -33.09 -34.22
N LEU A 155 -3.81 -32.57 -34.50
CA LEU A 155 -3.59 -31.22 -35.01
C LEU A 155 -2.58 -31.24 -36.16
N SER A 156 -2.73 -30.34 -37.12
CA SER A 156 -1.75 -30.16 -38.21
C SER A 156 -0.56 -29.30 -37.77
N GLU A 157 0.58 -29.43 -38.47
CA GLU A 157 1.78 -28.62 -38.20
C GLU A 157 1.48 -27.11 -38.26
N ASN A 158 0.71 -26.67 -39.27
CA ASN A 158 0.38 -25.26 -39.45
C ASN A 158 -0.44 -24.70 -38.28
N GLU A 159 -1.47 -25.43 -37.83
CA GLU A 159 -2.31 -25.03 -36.69
C GLU A 159 -1.52 -25.00 -35.36
N VAL A 160 -0.48 -25.81 -35.25
CA VAL A 160 0.35 -25.92 -34.04
C VAL A 160 1.40 -24.83 -33.98
N VAL A 161 1.94 -24.40 -35.13
CA VAL A 161 2.90 -23.27 -35.20
C VAL A 161 2.27 -21.99 -34.68
N ASP A 162 1.06 -21.64 -35.13
CA ASP A 162 0.36 -20.42 -34.68
C ASP A 162 0.10 -20.46 -33.16
N LYS A 163 -0.38 -21.59 -32.65
CA LYS A 163 -0.62 -21.79 -31.21
C LYS A 163 0.65 -21.71 -30.36
N PHE A 164 1.78 -22.17 -30.89
CA PHE A 164 3.07 -22.05 -30.19
C PHE A 164 3.61 -20.62 -30.19
N GLU A 165 3.46 -19.89 -31.28
CA GLU A 165 3.81 -18.46 -31.35
C GLU A 165 3.00 -17.66 -30.31
N GLU A 166 1.68 -17.88 -30.23
CA GLU A 166 0.80 -17.25 -29.24
C GLU A 166 1.20 -17.59 -27.80
N LEU A 167 1.37 -18.88 -27.48
CA LEU A 167 1.79 -19.32 -26.14
C LEU A 167 3.17 -18.78 -25.77
N LYS A 168 4.09 -18.67 -26.72
CA LYS A 168 5.43 -18.15 -26.47
C LYS A 168 5.40 -16.68 -26.07
N GLU A 169 4.60 -15.86 -26.75
CA GLU A 169 4.45 -14.45 -26.35
C GLU A 169 3.67 -14.31 -25.04
N LYS A 170 2.68 -15.17 -24.78
CA LYS A 170 1.94 -15.21 -23.51
C LYS A 170 2.85 -15.53 -22.33
N ILE A 171 3.58 -16.65 -22.37
CA ILE A 171 4.54 -17.06 -21.32
C ILE A 171 5.58 -15.97 -21.10
N LYS A 172 6.07 -15.33 -22.16
CA LYS A 172 7.07 -14.26 -22.06
C LYS A 172 6.51 -13.02 -21.35
N SER A 173 5.26 -12.65 -21.64
CA SER A 173 4.58 -11.55 -20.94
C SER A 173 4.38 -11.89 -19.45
N GLU A 174 3.77 -13.05 -19.16
CA GLU A 174 3.50 -13.52 -17.80
C GLU A 174 4.78 -13.65 -16.97
N THR A 175 5.86 -14.19 -17.55
CA THR A 175 7.16 -14.28 -16.88
C THR A 175 7.71 -12.90 -16.54
N SER A 176 7.59 -11.93 -17.46
CA SER A 176 8.04 -10.56 -17.20
C SER A 176 7.24 -9.89 -16.08
N ASP A 177 5.93 -10.10 -16.04
CA ASP A 177 5.08 -9.53 -15.00
C ASP A 177 5.33 -10.22 -13.64
N TYR A 178 5.50 -11.55 -13.64
CA TYR A 178 5.93 -12.32 -12.47
C TYR A 178 7.28 -11.82 -11.91
N GLU A 179 8.30 -11.64 -12.74
CA GLU A 179 9.62 -11.13 -12.31
C GLU A 179 9.53 -9.73 -11.70
N PHE A 180 8.73 -8.85 -12.30
CA PHE A 180 8.48 -7.51 -11.78
C PHE A 180 7.83 -7.56 -10.40
N LEU A 181 6.77 -8.35 -10.25
CA LEU A 181 6.05 -8.50 -8.99
C LEU A 181 6.89 -9.17 -7.91
N LEU A 182 7.70 -10.16 -8.28
CA LEU A 182 8.59 -10.88 -7.37
C LEU A 182 9.67 -9.94 -6.83
N THR A 183 10.22 -9.09 -7.70
CA THR A 183 11.17 -8.04 -7.28
C THR A 183 10.51 -7.12 -6.26
N ARG A 184 9.30 -6.62 -6.57
CA ARG A 184 8.55 -5.72 -5.68
C ARG A 184 8.20 -6.38 -4.34
N TYR A 185 7.77 -7.63 -4.37
CA TYR A 185 7.50 -8.43 -3.18
C TYR A 185 8.76 -8.59 -2.32
N ASN A 186 9.90 -8.92 -2.92
CA ASN A 186 11.15 -9.11 -2.21
C ASN A 186 11.70 -7.82 -1.60
N GLU A 187 11.47 -6.65 -2.21
CA GLU A 187 11.82 -5.36 -1.61
C GLU A 187 11.11 -5.12 -0.27
N VAL A 188 9.87 -5.59 -0.15
CA VAL A 188 9.02 -5.40 1.04
C VAL A 188 9.26 -6.50 2.07
N VAL A 189 9.27 -7.76 1.62
CA VAL A 189 9.29 -8.94 2.50
C VAL A 189 10.71 -9.44 2.76
N ASN A 190 11.53 -9.57 1.71
CA ASN A 190 12.83 -10.25 1.74
C ASN A 190 14.01 -9.31 1.44
N ASN A 191 14.02 -8.12 2.03
CA ASN A 191 15.11 -7.17 1.83
C ASN A 191 16.40 -7.69 2.51
N ASN A 192 17.32 -8.24 1.71
CA ASN A 192 18.56 -8.86 2.18
C ASN A 192 19.44 -7.93 3.04
N GLU A 193 19.54 -6.64 2.70
CA GLU A 193 20.32 -5.68 3.49
C GLU A 193 19.67 -5.43 4.85
N LYS A 194 18.36 -5.27 4.87
CA LYS A 194 17.55 -5.11 6.08
C LYS A 194 17.70 -6.33 6.98
N ILE A 195 17.61 -7.54 6.43
CA ILE A 195 17.78 -8.80 7.16
C ILE A 195 19.19 -8.90 7.78
N LYS A 196 20.24 -8.54 7.03
CA LYS A 196 21.61 -8.52 7.56
C LYS A 196 21.74 -7.58 8.77
N LYS A 197 21.15 -6.38 8.69
CA LYS A 197 21.13 -5.40 9.80
C LYS A 197 20.36 -5.93 11.02
N ILE A 198 19.17 -6.51 10.80
CA ILE A 198 18.36 -7.13 11.86
C ILE A 198 19.13 -8.24 12.57
N ASN A 199 19.81 -9.11 11.81
CA ASN A 199 20.60 -10.20 12.37
C ASN A 199 21.80 -9.68 13.17
N LYS A 200 22.48 -8.64 12.69
CA LYS A 200 23.55 -7.97 13.44
C LYS A 200 23.03 -7.36 14.74
N ASN A 201 21.97 -6.56 14.69
CA ASN A 201 21.37 -5.93 15.87
C ASN A 201 20.86 -6.96 16.88
N SER A 202 20.30 -8.07 16.40
CA SER A 202 19.83 -9.15 17.28
C SER A 202 21.00 -9.82 18.02
N LYS A 203 22.15 -10.02 17.38
CA LYS A 203 23.37 -10.53 18.06
C LYS A 203 23.85 -9.56 19.14
N GLU A 204 23.95 -8.27 18.82
CA GLU A 204 24.34 -7.23 19.78
C GLU A 204 23.38 -7.15 20.98
N ILE A 205 22.08 -7.29 20.75
CA ILE A 205 21.06 -7.37 21.81
C ILE A 205 21.31 -8.58 22.72
N TYR A 206 21.57 -9.77 22.16
CA TYR A 206 21.86 -10.96 22.97
C TYR A 206 23.15 -10.81 23.79
N GLU A 207 24.18 -10.17 23.24
CA GLU A 207 25.40 -9.84 23.98
C GLU A 207 25.14 -8.87 25.14
N LEU A 208 24.32 -7.83 24.92
CA LEU A 208 23.91 -6.88 25.96
C LEU A 208 23.07 -7.56 27.05
N ILE A 209 22.15 -8.46 26.68
CA ILE A 209 21.38 -9.27 27.65
C ILE A 209 22.33 -10.15 28.46
N GLY A 210 23.33 -10.78 27.83
CA GLY A 210 24.34 -11.57 28.51
C GLY A 210 25.14 -10.74 29.52
N LYS A 211 25.56 -9.54 29.14
CA LYS A 211 26.24 -8.58 30.05
C LYS A 211 25.34 -8.20 31.22
N LEU A 212 24.07 -7.87 30.95
CA LEU A 212 23.09 -7.50 31.98
C LEU A 212 22.92 -8.62 33.02
N ARG A 213 22.72 -9.86 32.56
CA ARG A 213 22.62 -11.04 33.43
C ARG A 213 23.85 -11.20 34.30
N ASN A 214 25.05 -11.12 33.71
CA ASN A 214 26.30 -11.21 34.45
C ASN A 214 26.45 -10.10 35.51
N THR A 215 25.96 -8.89 35.25
CA THR A 215 25.99 -7.79 36.22
C THR A 215 25.04 -8.06 37.39
N ILE A 216 23.84 -8.59 37.12
CA ILE A 216 22.87 -9.01 38.15
C ILE A 216 23.45 -10.15 38.99
N ASP A 217 24.05 -11.17 38.37
CA ASP A 217 24.69 -12.29 39.09
C ASP A 217 25.82 -11.81 40.03
N LYS A 218 26.54 -10.75 39.67
CA LYS A 218 27.55 -10.14 40.54
C LYS A 218 26.94 -9.42 41.72
N TYR A 219 25.83 -8.72 41.52
CA TYR A 219 25.07 -8.15 42.63
C TYR A 219 24.64 -9.24 43.60
N GLU A 220 23.99 -10.31 43.13
CA GLU A 220 23.50 -11.40 43.98
C GLU A 220 24.61 -12.06 44.83
N LYS A 221 25.84 -12.12 44.31
CA LYS A 221 27.00 -12.70 45.01
C LYS A 221 27.71 -11.76 45.98
N THR A 222 27.59 -10.44 45.77
CA THR A 222 28.42 -9.44 46.49
C THR A 222 27.61 -8.45 47.31
N ASP A 223 26.31 -8.36 47.07
CA ASP A 223 25.38 -7.36 47.59
C ASP A 223 25.83 -5.90 47.33
N ASN A 224 26.69 -5.69 46.34
CA ASN A 224 27.19 -4.37 45.99
C ASN A 224 26.22 -3.66 45.04
N ILE A 225 25.51 -2.66 45.56
CA ILE A 225 24.47 -1.91 44.85
C ILE A 225 24.97 -1.20 43.58
N ARG A 226 26.28 -0.94 43.45
CA ARG A 226 26.85 -0.35 42.23
C ARG A 226 26.59 -1.22 40.99
N TYR A 227 26.51 -2.54 41.15
CA TYR A 227 26.15 -3.44 40.06
C TYR A 227 24.69 -3.24 39.59
N ILE A 228 23.78 -2.83 40.48
CA ILE A 228 22.41 -2.46 40.09
C ILE A 228 22.41 -1.17 39.27
N ASP A 229 23.14 -0.14 39.70
CA ASP A 229 23.28 1.11 38.94
C ASP A 229 23.88 0.86 37.55
N ASP A 230 24.93 0.03 37.46
CA ASP A 230 25.55 -0.36 36.20
C ASP A 230 24.56 -1.15 35.32
N ALA A 231 23.74 -2.05 35.91
CA ALA A 231 22.74 -2.82 35.18
C ALA A 231 21.60 -1.94 34.64
N VAL A 232 21.08 -1.01 35.45
CA VAL A 232 20.05 -0.05 35.01
C VAL A 232 20.61 0.85 33.91
N THR A 233 21.85 1.33 34.07
CA THR A 233 22.53 2.15 33.05
C THR A 233 22.65 1.39 31.73
N LEU A 234 23.10 0.13 31.77
CA LEU A 234 23.19 -0.75 30.59
C LEU A 234 21.81 -0.98 29.95
N TYR A 235 20.76 -1.18 30.77
CA TYR A 235 19.40 -1.41 30.28
C TYR A 235 18.83 -0.17 29.55
N VAL A 236 18.97 1.00 30.17
CA VAL A 236 18.37 2.26 29.67
C VAL A 236 19.16 2.84 28.50
N ASN A 237 20.50 2.85 28.57
CA ASN A 237 21.33 3.57 27.60
C ASN A 237 21.76 2.70 26.42
N ASP A 238 21.87 1.38 26.61
CA ASP A 238 22.39 0.48 25.56
C ASP A 238 21.31 -0.48 25.04
N LEU A 239 20.70 -1.28 25.93
CA LEU A 239 19.78 -2.34 25.52
C LEU A 239 18.48 -1.79 24.94
N THR A 240 17.82 -0.87 25.63
CA THR A 240 16.51 -0.32 25.21
C THR A 240 16.62 0.40 23.85
N PRO A 241 17.60 1.30 23.62
CA PRO A 241 17.77 1.94 22.32
C PRO A 241 18.07 0.94 21.20
N LYS A 242 18.88 -0.10 21.48
CA LYS A 242 19.21 -1.13 20.51
C LYS A 242 18.01 -2.00 20.13
N ILE A 243 17.16 -2.36 21.10
CA ILE A 243 15.89 -3.05 20.85
C ILE A 243 14.98 -2.17 19.97
N LYS A 244 14.84 -0.89 20.31
CA LYS A 244 14.03 0.04 19.53
C LYS A 244 14.54 0.18 18.09
N GLU A 245 15.84 0.32 17.89
CA GLU A 245 16.47 0.34 16.56
C GLU A 245 16.14 -0.95 15.79
N ASN A 246 16.26 -2.12 16.43
CA ASN A 246 15.95 -3.40 15.81
C ASN A 246 14.45 -3.55 15.48
N ASN A 247 13.55 -3.07 16.34
CA ASN A 247 12.11 -3.12 16.12
C ASN A 247 11.68 -2.19 14.97
N GLN A 248 12.26 -0.98 14.88
CA GLN A 248 12.03 -0.06 13.76
C GLN A 248 12.50 -0.64 12.41
N LEU A 249 13.52 -1.50 12.44
CA LEU A 249 13.89 -2.28 11.26
C LEU A 249 12.87 -3.40 11.01
N LYS A 250 12.46 -4.18 12.02
CA LYS A 250 11.56 -5.32 11.83
C LYS A 250 10.15 -4.93 11.40
N TYR A 251 9.58 -3.90 12.01
CA TYR A 251 8.17 -3.57 11.95
C TYR A 251 7.95 -2.17 11.37
N LYS A 252 7.01 -2.09 10.44
CA LYS A 252 6.54 -0.81 9.90
C LYS A 252 5.42 -0.21 10.74
N VAL A 253 4.67 -1.07 11.44
CA VAL A 253 3.63 -0.68 12.40
C VAL A 253 3.91 -1.36 13.73
N GLU A 254 4.02 -0.56 14.79
CA GLU A 254 4.21 -1.02 16.16
C GLU A 254 3.40 -0.11 17.09
N TYR A 255 2.41 -0.68 17.79
CA TYR A 255 1.64 0.03 18.81
C TYR A 255 0.99 -0.96 19.78
N VAL A 256 0.52 -0.44 20.92
CA VAL A 256 -0.27 -1.22 21.87
C VAL A 256 -1.74 -0.83 21.71
N GLU A 257 -2.57 -1.81 21.41
CA GLU A 257 -4.03 -1.68 21.32
C GLU A 257 -4.65 -2.08 22.66
N PHE A 258 -5.58 -1.28 23.16
CA PHE A 258 -6.33 -1.61 24.37
C PHE A 258 -7.69 -2.21 23.98
N ASN A 259 -8.04 -3.35 24.56
CA ASN A 259 -9.30 -4.02 24.36
C ASN A 259 -10.26 -3.72 25.52
N ASP A 260 -11.24 -2.84 25.27
CA ASP A 260 -12.22 -2.41 26.25
C ASP A 260 -13.13 -3.56 26.76
N TYR A 261 -13.24 -4.68 26.03
CA TYR A 261 -14.14 -5.78 26.39
C TYR A 261 -13.59 -6.69 27.49
N ASP A 262 -12.27 -6.87 27.55
CA ASP A 262 -11.60 -7.76 28.50
C ASP A 262 -10.50 -7.07 29.33
N ASP A 263 -10.34 -5.74 29.20
CA ASP A 263 -9.35 -4.92 29.91
C ASP A 263 -7.90 -5.38 29.65
N THR A 264 -7.63 -5.83 28.41
CA THR A 264 -6.30 -6.30 28.01
C THR A 264 -5.58 -5.32 27.07
N TYR A 265 -4.25 -5.38 27.09
CA TYR A 265 -3.37 -4.65 26.18
C TYR A 265 -2.68 -5.62 25.23
N ASN A 266 -2.86 -5.39 23.92
CA ASN A 266 -2.31 -6.23 22.87
C ASN A 266 -1.23 -5.47 22.10
N LEU A 267 -0.04 -6.06 22.01
CA LEU A 267 1.04 -5.52 21.19
C LEU A 267 0.80 -5.90 19.71
N VAL A 268 0.61 -4.89 18.87
CA VAL A 268 0.46 -5.05 17.42
C VAL A 268 1.78 -4.73 16.75
N GLN A 269 2.36 -5.72 16.05
CA GLN A 269 3.64 -5.61 15.35
C GLN A 269 3.52 -6.19 13.94
N LEU A 270 3.53 -5.32 12.93
CA LEU A 270 3.40 -5.72 11.53
C LEU A 270 4.67 -5.37 10.74
N PRO A 271 5.29 -6.34 10.03
CA PRO A 271 6.50 -6.11 9.25
C PRO A 271 6.29 -5.17 8.05
N TYR A 272 5.07 -5.16 7.52
CA TYR A 272 4.61 -4.35 6.40
C TYR A 272 3.12 -4.03 6.56
N THR A 273 2.66 -2.99 5.87
CA THR A 273 1.25 -2.60 5.83
C THR A 273 0.49 -3.32 4.71
N VAL A 274 -0.84 -3.21 4.69
CA VAL A 274 -1.64 -3.71 3.57
C VAL A 274 -1.25 -2.97 2.30
N GLU A 275 -1.05 -1.65 2.37
CA GLU A 275 -0.64 -0.82 1.23
C GLU A 275 0.73 -1.20 0.67
N ASP A 276 1.65 -1.67 1.51
CA ASP A 276 2.96 -2.15 1.05
C ASP A 276 2.85 -3.45 0.22
N MET A 277 1.78 -4.21 0.41
CA MET A 277 1.50 -5.46 -0.27
C MET A 277 0.52 -5.29 -1.45
N GLU A 278 0.18 -4.06 -1.80
CA GLU A 278 -0.68 -3.73 -2.93
C GLU A 278 0.17 -3.26 -4.13
N ALA A 279 -0.19 -3.73 -5.33
CA ALA A 279 0.35 -3.24 -6.59
C ALA A 279 -0.77 -2.96 -7.59
N SER A 280 -0.43 -2.22 -8.65
CA SER A 280 -1.36 -1.80 -9.69
C SER A 280 -0.76 -2.12 -11.06
N VAL A 281 -1.49 -2.90 -11.86
CA VAL A 281 -1.06 -3.47 -13.16
C VAL A 281 -1.92 -2.84 -14.24
N ASP A 282 -3.23 -2.80 -14.02
CA ASP A 282 -4.17 -2.07 -14.85
C ASP A 282 -4.56 -0.75 -14.20
N SER A 283 -3.87 0.30 -14.65
CA SER A 283 -4.07 1.64 -14.12
C SER A 283 -4.33 2.60 -15.26
N LYS A 284 -5.42 3.35 -15.17
CA LYS A 284 -5.82 4.27 -16.23
C LYS A 284 -6.00 5.67 -15.66
N VAL A 285 -5.32 6.62 -16.29
CA VAL A 285 -5.63 8.03 -16.12
C VAL A 285 -6.85 8.34 -16.99
N VAL A 286 -8.00 8.59 -16.35
CA VAL A 286 -9.24 8.94 -17.06
C VAL A 286 -9.28 10.43 -17.32
N ASN A 287 -8.88 11.25 -16.34
CA ASN A 287 -8.79 12.70 -16.46
C ASN A 287 -7.59 13.23 -15.68
N LEU A 288 -6.85 14.20 -16.25
CA LEU A 288 -5.74 14.89 -15.57
C LEU A 288 -5.71 16.38 -15.90
N VAL A 289 -6.70 17.13 -15.41
CA VAL A 289 -6.77 18.58 -15.59
C VAL A 289 -6.30 19.28 -14.32
N THR A 290 -5.16 19.97 -14.44
CA THR A 290 -4.60 20.82 -13.37
C THR A 290 -4.30 22.21 -13.91
N GLY A 291 -4.37 23.23 -13.05
CA GLY A 291 -4.25 24.63 -13.44
C GLY A 291 -5.60 25.27 -13.81
N LEU A 292 -5.61 26.60 -13.78
CA LEU A 292 -6.66 27.38 -14.43
C LEU A 292 -6.23 27.46 -15.90
N ALA A 293 -6.96 26.81 -16.81
CA ALA A 293 -6.78 27.12 -18.22
C ALA A 293 -6.93 28.64 -18.36
N LYS A 294 -5.83 29.33 -18.66
CA LYS A 294 -5.95 30.65 -19.28
C LYS A 294 -6.73 30.34 -20.54
N PHE A 295 -8.00 30.73 -20.59
CA PHE A 295 -8.64 31.03 -21.84
C PHE A 295 -7.67 31.97 -22.55
N ARG A 296 -6.88 31.44 -23.49
CA ARG A 296 -6.30 32.24 -24.55
C ARG A 296 -7.51 32.73 -25.33
N ASN A 297 -8.10 33.82 -24.86
CA ASN A 297 -8.99 34.63 -25.68
C ASN A 297 -8.17 35.03 -26.91
N LYS A 298 -8.75 34.70 -28.08
CA LYS A 298 -8.42 35.10 -29.44
C LYS A 298 -7.14 35.90 -29.64
#